data_AF-A0A6A6ZQ19-F1
#
_entry.id   AF-A0A6A6ZQ19-F1
#
_cell.length_a   1.000
_cell.length_b   1.000
_cell.length_c   1.000
_cell.angle_alpha   90.00
_cell.angle_beta   90.00
_cell.angle_gamma   90.00
#
_symmetry.space_group_name_H-M   'P 1'
#
loop_
_entity.id
_entity.type
_entity.pdbx_description
1 polymer ?
#
loop_
_entity_poly.entity_id
_entity_poly.type
_entity_poly.pdbx_seq_one_letter_code
_entity_poly.pdbx_strand_id
1 'polypeptide(L)' 'MPNSLPDFQIQNFLFRHTHPLPISSLPTDSPSDQKCLICHIAYSNPPPSYVHPDCPGETPE' A
#
# COMPACT_ATOMS: atom_id res chain seq x y z
N MET A 1 26.73 7.45 1.50
CA MET A 1 26.48 6.15 0.86
C MET A 1 26.16 6.42 -0.61
N PRO A 2 26.98 5.96 -1.57
CA PRO A 2 26.91 6.45 -2.95
C PRO A 2 25.87 5.78 -3.86
N ASN A 3 25.01 4.90 -3.36
CA ASN A 3 24.04 4.14 -4.16
C ASN A 3 22.61 4.19 -3.58
N SER A 4 22.13 5.37 -3.20
CA SER A 4 20.71 5.51 -2.86
C SER A 4 19.91 5.51 -4.14
N LEU A 5 19.00 4.55 -4.29
CA LEU A 5 18.01 4.61 -5.37
C LEU A 5 17.18 5.89 -5.19
N PRO A 6 16.97 6.67 -6.26
CA PRO A 6 16.04 7.78 -6.25
C PRO A 6 14.64 7.33 -5.82
N ASP A 7 13.96 8.14 -5.00
CA ASP A 7 12.62 7.82 -4.47
C ASP A 7 11.60 7.52 -5.58
N PHE A 8 11.69 8.21 -6.72
CA PHE A 8 10.78 7.97 -7.85
C PHE A 8 10.92 6.57 -8.45
N GLN A 9 12.12 5.98 -8.41
CA GLN A 9 12.34 4.61 -8.91
C GLN A 9 11.76 3.58 -7.95
N ILE A 10 11.89 3.83 -6.64
CA ILE A 10 11.30 2.99 -5.59
C ILE A 10 9.78 3.02 -5.70
N GLN A 11 9.19 4.22 -5.82
CA GLN A 11 7.75 4.39 -5.97
C GLN A 11 7.20 3.71 -7.22
N ASN A 12 7.86 3.88 -8.38
CA ASN A 12 7.43 3.24 -9.63
C ASN A 12 7.53 1.71 -9.56
N PHE A 13 8.62 1.20 -8.98
CA PHE A 13 8.78 -0.24 -8.76
C PHE A 13 7.66 -0.79 -7.86
N LEU A 14 7.41 -0.17 -6.71
CA LEU A 14 6.34 -0.60 -5.81
C LEU A 14 4.98 -0.52 -6.52
N PHE A 15 4.71 0.55 -7.27
CA PHE A 15 3.46 0.69 -8.01
C PHE A 15 3.23 -0.42 -9.04
N ARG A 16 4.26 -0.79 -9.81
CA ARG A 16 4.13 -1.81 -10.88
C ARG A 16 4.21 -3.25 -10.39
N HIS A 17 4.84 -3.49 -9.24
CA HIS A 17 5.18 -4.84 -8.78
C HIS A 17 4.54 -5.21 -7.43
N THR A 18 3.72 -4.33 -6.85
CA THR A 18 2.94 -4.65 -5.65
C THR A 18 1.47 -4.45 -5.89
N HIS A 19 0.65 -5.28 -5.25
CA HIS A 19 -0.79 -5.13 -5.27
C HIS A 19 -1.29 -4.66 -3.90
N PRO A 20 -2.30 -3.78 -3.85
CA PRO A 20 -2.91 -3.41 -2.60
C PRO A 20 -3.52 -4.65 -1.93
N LEU A 21 -3.17 -4.88 -0.67
CA LEU A 21 -3.77 -5.90 0.17
C LEU A 21 -5.02 -5.32 0.85
N PRO A 22 -6.20 -5.92 0.68
CA PRO A 22 -7.38 -5.45 1.39
C PRO A 22 -7.20 -5.67 2.89
N ILE A 23 -7.58 -4.69 3.71
CA ILE A 23 -7.46 -4.78 5.19
C ILE A 23 -8.20 -6.01 5.74
N SER A 24 -9.31 -6.41 5.10
CA SER A 24 -10.06 -7.63 5.44
C SER A 24 -9.29 -8.93 5.23
N SER A 25 -8.18 -8.92 4.49
CA SER A 25 -7.29 -10.08 4.32
C SER A 25 -6.22 -10.20 5.41
N LEU A 26 -6.08 -9.18 6.27
CA LEU A 26 -5.15 -9.23 7.38
C LEU A 26 -5.69 -10.13 8.50
N PRO A 27 -4.81 -10.80 9.28
CA PRO A 27 -5.23 -11.53 10.46
C PRO A 27 -5.97 -10.61 11.46
N THR A 28 -6.81 -11.21 12.29
CA THR A 28 -7.57 -10.51 13.35
C THR A 28 -7.39 -11.18 14.71
N ASP A 29 -6.41 -12.07 14.83
CA ASP A 29 -6.18 -12.87 16.03
C ASP A 29 -5.61 -12.01 17.18
N SER A 30 -4.93 -10.92 16.83
CA SER A 30 -4.32 -10.00 17.78
C SER A 30 -4.58 -8.52 17.40
N PRO A 31 -4.61 -7.60 18.39
CA PRO A 31 -4.72 -6.16 18.13
C PRO A 31 -3.50 -5.57 17.41
N SER A 32 -2.41 -6.35 17.29
CA SER A 32 -1.22 -5.98 16.52
C SER A 32 -1.41 -6.23 15.02
N ASP A 33 -2.29 -7.15 14.64
CA ASP A 33 -2.54 -7.50 13.23
C ASP A 33 -3.28 -6.39 12.49
N GLN A 34 -3.99 -5.54 13.24
CA GLN A 34 -4.69 -4.35 12.76
C GLN A 34 -3.79 -3.09 12.72
N LYS A 35 -2.47 -3.25 12.81
CA LYS A 35 -1.51 -2.14 12.81
C LYS A 35 -0.42 -2.35 11.76
N CYS A 36 0.06 -1.25 11.19
CA CYS A 36 1.21 -1.27 10.31
C CYS A 36 2.49 -1.68 11.06
N LEU A 37 3.21 -2.69 10.58
CA LEU A 37 4.46 -3.18 11.18
C LEU A 37 5.60 -2.17 11.16
N ILE A 38 5.50 -1.12 10.33
CA ILE A 38 6.53 -0.10 10.18
C ILE A 38 6.27 1.07 11.14
N CYS A 39 5.07 1.62 11.13
CA CYS A 39 4.74 2.82 11.91
C CYS A 39 3.89 2.55 13.16
N HIS A 40 3.42 1.32 13.37
CA HIS A 40 2.54 0.89 14.46
C HIS A 40 1.20 1.63 14.56
N ILE A 41 0.80 2.35 13.50
CA ILE A 41 -0.48 3.02 13.38
C ILE A 41 -1.55 2.01 12.95
N ALA A 42 -2.74 2.11 13.54
CA ALA A 42 -3.87 1.27 13.19
C ALA A 42 -4.33 1.51 11.74
N TYR A 43 -4.71 0.43 11.04
CA TYR A 43 -5.31 0.57 9.73
C TYR A 43 -6.72 1.15 9.85
N SER A 44 -6.99 2.20 9.09
CA SER A 44 -8.32 2.78 8.99
C SER A 44 -9.12 1.99 7.96
N ASN A 45 -10.33 1.55 8.31
CA ASN A 45 -11.25 1.06 7.30
C ASN A 45 -11.60 2.22 6.34
N PRO A 46 -11.34 2.09 5.04
CA PRO A 46 -11.80 3.09 4.09
C PRO A 46 -13.34 3.17 4.17
N PRO A 47 -13.93 4.37 4.09
CA PRO A 47 -15.38 4.50 4.03
C PRO A 47 -15.92 3.72 2.81
N PRO A 48 -17.17 3.25 2.84
CA PRO A 48 -17.76 2.50 1.73
C PRO A 48 -17.75 3.25 0.38
N SER A 49 -17.66 4.58 0.44
CA SER A 49 -17.60 5.48 -0.70
C SER A 49 -16.17 5.80 -1.17
N TYR A 50 -15.14 5.16 -0.61
CA TYR A 50 -13.77 5.38 -1.04
C TYR A 50 -13.54 4.75 -2.41
N VAL A 51 -13.38 5.61 -3.41
CA VAL A 51 -12.90 5.23 -4.73
C VAL A 51 -11.40 5.45 -4.73
N HIS A 52 -10.62 4.40 -4.98
CA HIS A 52 -9.18 4.57 -5.21
C HIS A 52 -9.01 5.49 -6.42
N PRO A 53 -8.24 6.59 -6.32
CA PRO A 53 -8.01 7.46 -7.46
C PRO A 53 -7.40 6.65 -8.60
N ASP A 54 -8.00 6.73 -9.78
CA ASP A 54 -7.48 6.10 -10.99
C ASP A 54 -6.05 6.60 -11.20
N CYS A 55 -5.07 5.68 -11.17
CA CYS A 55 -3.71 6.03 -11.50
C CYS A 55 -3.62 6.19 -13.03
N PRO A 56 -3.22 7.37 -13.55
CA PRO A 56 -3.06 7.56 -14.98
C PRO A 56 -1.87 6.72 -15.46
N GLY A 57 -2.13 5.50 -15.94
CA GLY A 57 -1.08 4.59 -16.37
C GLY A 57 -1.52 3.20 -16.83
N GLU A 58 -2.73 2.75 -16.47
CA GLU A 58 -3.28 1.49 -16.98
C GLU A 58 -3.98 1.68 -18.33
N THR A 59 -3.21 2.00 -19.37
CA THR A 59 -3.57 1.55 -20.72
C THR A 59 -2.99 0.15 -20.90
N PRO A 60 -3.81 -0.90 -21.10
CA PRO A 60 -3.31 -2.20 -21.51
C PRO A 60 -2.68 -2.06 -22.89
N GLU A 61 -1.40 -2.40 -23.04
CA GLU A 61 -0.79 -2.73 -24.33
C GLU A 61 -1.15 -4.17 -24.75
#